data_AF-A0A3R7XSW9-F1
#
_entry.id   AF-A0A3R7XSW9-F1
#
_cell.length_a   1.000
_cell.length_b   1.000
_cell.length_c   1.000
_cell.angle_alpha   90.00
_cell.angle_beta   90.00
_cell.angle_gamma   90.00
#
_symmetry.space_group_name_H-M   'P 1'
#
loop_
_entity.id
_entity.type
_entity.pdbx_description
1 polymer ?
#
loop_
_entity_poly.entity_id
_entity_poly.type
_entity_poly.pdbx_seq_one_letter_code
_entity_poly.pdbx_strand_id
1 'polypeptide(L)'
;ACEKYLRRNDPPSAIICAQAGYADFFSGILVQYFGAQQPPRLKRNMTDSPGITDYHVIKELLLEDTYDLVLGSSYEARILPDAAFIGITPPDRGRVSLGTRPLAGIEGTLTAVEMVLNACLDMKKKGGYSPRRR
;
A
#
# COMPACT_ATOMS: atom_id res chain seq x y z
N ALA A 1 -16.95 -16.10 -1.28
CA ALA A 1 -15.79 -17.02 -1.18
C ALA A 1 -14.52 -16.34 -0.65
N CYS A 2 -14.25 -15.06 -0.95
CA CYS A 2 -13.00 -14.39 -0.54
C CYS A 2 -12.92 -13.94 0.93
N GLU A 3 -14.03 -13.67 1.63
CA GLU A 3 -14.02 -13.19 3.03
C GLU A 3 -13.29 -14.12 4.02
N LYS A 4 -13.30 -15.42 3.75
CA LYS A 4 -12.81 -16.44 4.69
C LYS A 4 -11.28 -16.61 4.67
N TYR A 5 -10.61 -16.16 3.61
CA TYR A 5 -9.15 -16.32 3.45
C TYR A 5 -8.33 -15.21 4.12
N LEU A 6 -8.93 -14.04 4.37
CA LEU A 6 -8.20 -12.83 4.80
C LEU A 6 -8.05 -12.67 6.32
N ARG A 7 -8.87 -13.35 7.13
CA ARG A 7 -8.85 -13.26 8.60
C ARG A 7 -7.73 -14.05 9.30
N ARG A 8 -6.89 -14.78 8.55
CA ARG A 8 -5.79 -15.57 9.17
C ARG A 8 -4.62 -14.68 9.61
N ASN A 9 -4.54 -13.45 9.12
CA ASN A 9 -3.49 -12.49 9.44
C ASN A 9 -4.12 -11.21 9.99
N ASP A 10 -3.45 -10.55 10.93
CA ASP A 10 -3.84 -9.20 11.34
C ASP A 10 -3.82 -8.24 10.13
N PRO A 11 -4.77 -7.29 10.03
CA PRO A 11 -4.76 -6.30 8.97
C PRO A 11 -3.43 -5.51 9.02
N PRO A 12 -2.75 -5.31 7.87
CA PRO A 12 -1.51 -4.55 7.86
C PRO A 12 -1.79 -3.07 8.18
N SER A 13 -0.95 -2.46 9.03
CA SER A 13 -0.90 -0.99 9.14
C SER A 13 -0.32 -0.44 7.84
N ALA A 14 -1.14 0.30 7.08
CA ALA A 14 -0.78 0.69 5.72
C ALA A 14 -0.76 2.22 5.53
N ILE A 15 0.17 2.70 4.71
CA ILE A 15 0.21 4.08 4.20
C ILE A 15 0.15 4.07 2.67
N ILE A 16 -0.62 5.00 2.09
CA ILE A 16 -0.81 5.09 0.64
C ILE A 16 -0.33 6.44 0.11
N CYS A 17 0.66 6.42 -0.77
CA CYS A 17 1.26 7.59 -1.42
C CYS A 17 1.04 7.51 -2.94
N ALA A 18 -0.07 8.09 -3.42
CA ALA A 18 -0.50 7.90 -4.80
C ALA A 18 -1.37 9.04 -5.32
N GLN A 19 -1.73 8.99 -6.59
CA GLN A 19 -2.82 9.83 -7.11
C GLN A 19 -4.13 9.51 -6.37
N ALA A 20 -5.02 10.49 -6.21
CA ALA A 20 -6.23 10.39 -5.41
C ALA A 20 -7.06 9.15 -5.72
N GLY A 21 -7.35 8.89 -7.00
CA GLY A 21 -8.14 7.72 -7.40
C GLY A 21 -7.49 6.38 -7.01
N TYR A 22 -6.16 6.28 -7.09
CA TYR A 22 -5.42 5.08 -6.69
C TYR A 22 -5.42 4.95 -5.16
N ALA A 23 -5.21 6.07 -4.46
CA ALA A 23 -5.22 6.09 -3.00
C ALA A 23 -6.57 5.66 -2.43
N ASP A 24 -7.66 6.16 -2.99
CA ASP A 24 -9.02 5.82 -2.55
C ASP A 24 -9.38 4.38 -2.93
N PHE A 25 -8.99 3.92 -4.13
CA PHE A 25 -9.19 2.53 -4.56
C PHE A 25 -8.51 1.53 -3.61
N PHE A 26 -7.20 1.67 -3.36
CA PHE A 26 -6.49 0.76 -2.47
C PHE A 26 -6.93 0.88 -1.01
N SER A 27 -7.30 2.08 -0.55
CA SER A 27 -7.91 2.25 0.77
C SER A 27 -9.20 1.46 0.90
N GLY A 28 -10.06 1.47 -0.12
CA GLY A 28 -11.28 0.67 -0.17
C GLY A 28 -10.98 -0.82 -0.09
N ILE A 29 -9.99 -1.30 -0.85
CA ILE A 29 -9.57 -2.71 -0.82
C ILE A 29 -9.10 -3.13 0.58
N LEU A 30 -8.24 -2.33 1.21
CA LEU A 30 -7.70 -2.64 2.55
C LEU A 30 -8.80 -2.68 3.61
N VAL A 31 -9.75 -1.74 3.57
CA VAL A 31 -10.88 -1.73 4.51
C VAL A 31 -11.82 -2.91 4.24
N GLN A 32 -12.25 -3.10 2.99
CA GLN A 32 -13.29 -4.06 2.63
C GLN A 32 -12.82 -5.52 2.74
N TYR A 33 -11.61 -5.82 2.28
CA TYR A 33 -11.13 -7.20 2.19
C TYR A 33 -10.21 -7.58 3.33
N PHE A 34 -9.42 -6.64 3.87
CA PHE A 34 -8.45 -6.94 4.92
C PHE A 34 -8.93 -6.52 6.31
N GLY A 35 -10.01 -5.73 6.42
CA GLY A 35 -10.49 -5.22 7.70
C GLY A 35 -9.54 -4.21 8.33
N ALA A 36 -8.70 -3.54 7.52
CA ALA A 36 -7.81 -2.50 8.02
C ALA A 36 -8.61 -1.28 8.50
N GLN A 37 -8.08 -0.59 9.51
CA GLN A 37 -8.53 0.79 9.77
C GLN A 37 -8.20 1.65 8.56
N GLN A 38 -8.99 2.70 8.35
CA GLN A 38 -8.88 3.54 7.16
C GLN A 38 -7.45 4.10 7.03
N PRO A 39 -6.65 3.61 6.06
CA PRO A 39 -5.23 3.91 6.01
C PRO A 39 -5.02 5.39 5.67
N PRO A 40 -4.01 6.05 6.27
CA PRO A 40 -3.60 7.38 5.85
C PRO A 40 -3.24 7.42 4.35
N ARG A 41 -3.53 8.56 3.71
CA ARG A 41 -3.41 8.76 2.26
C ARG A 41 -2.69 10.07 1.97
N LEU A 42 -1.49 10.00 1.43
CA LEU A 42 -0.75 11.13 0.87
C LEU A 42 -1.08 11.24 -0.63
N LYS A 43 -2.12 12.02 -0.93
CA LYS A 43 -2.62 12.18 -2.30
C LYS A 43 -1.75 13.17 -3.07
N ARG A 44 -1.22 12.74 -4.21
CA ARG A 44 -0.34 13.54 -5.09
C ARG A 44 -1.09 14.52 -6.00
N ASN A 45 -2.39 14.33 -6.17
CA ASN A 45 -3.26 15.25 -6.88
C ASN A 45 -4.59 15.37 -6.13
N MET A 46 -5.07 16.59 -5.97
CA MET A 46 -6.38 16.90 -5.42
C MET A 46 -6.97 18.09 -6.16
N THR A 47 -8.30 18.15 -6.23
CA THR A 47 -9.01 19.27 -6.86
C THR A 47 -9.08 20.49 -5.94
N ASP A 48 -9.20 20.24 -4.63
CA ASP A 48 -9.56 21.28 -3.66
C ASP A 48 -8.35 21.76 -2.83
N SER A 49 -7.19 21.11 -2.98
CA SER A 49 -5.96 21.42 -2.27
C SER A 49 -4.73 21.02 -3.09
N PRO A 50 -3.56 21.63 -2.85
CA PRO A 50 -2.32 21.16 -3.47
C PRO A 50 -2.01 19.73 -3.00
N GLY A 51 -1.69 18.86 -3.96
CA GLY A 51 -1.26 17.50 -3.66
C GLY A 51 0.08 17.47 -2.93
N ILE A 52 0.27 16.47 -2.07
CA ILE A 52 1.52 16.27 -1.33
C ILE A 52 2.50 15.57 -2.28
N THR A 53 3.49 16.32 -2.75
CA THR A 53 4.49 15.85 -3.73
C THR A 53 5.93 16.12 -3.32
N ASP A 54 6.14 16.96 -2.30
CA ASP A 54 7.48 17.26 -1.78
C ASP A 54 8.04 16.08 -0.99
N TYR A 55 9.26 15.67 -1.34
CA TYR A 55 9.91 14.50 -0.74
C TYR A 55 10.21 14.69 0.76
N HIS A 56 10.63 15.88 1.19
CA HIS A 56 10.95 16.14 2.59
C HIS A 56 9.69 16.10 3.45
N VAL A 57 8.60 16.73 2.96
CA VAL A 57 7.29 16.68 3.62
C VAL A 57 6.77 15.25 3.72
N ILE A 58 6.85 14.48 2.63
CA ILE A 58 6.44 13.07 2.64
C ILE A 58 7.28 12.28 3.65
N LYS A 59 8.59 12.50 3.69
CA LYS A 59 9.48 11.80 4.61
C LYS A 59 9.15 12.10 6.07
N GLU A 60 8.88 13.35 6.41
CA GLU A 60 8.48 13.73 7.77
C GLU A 60 7.19 13.01 8.17
N LEU A 61 6.15 13.10 7.34
CA LEU A 61 4.86 12.45 7.59
C LEU A 61 4.98 10.91 7.70
N LEU A 62 5.83 10.28 6.89
CA LEU A 62 6.03 8.83 6.93
C LEU A 62 6.74 8.35 8.20
N LEU A 63 7.53 9.21 8.84
CA LEU A 63 8.29 8.87 10.04
C LEU A 63 7.54 9.17 11.35
N GLU A 64 6.35 9.79 11.26
CA GLU A 64 5.48 10.05 12.42
C GLU A 64 4.86 8.78 13.01
N ASP A 65 4.69 7.74 12.19
CA ASP A 65 4.07 6.47 12.58
C ASP A 65 4.81 5.27 11.98
N THR A 66 4.41 4.07 12.39
CA THR A 66 4.94 2.80 11.91
C THR A 66 3.93 2.11 10.99
N TYR A 67 4.43 1.65 9.84
CA TYR A 67 3.62 0.99 8.82
C TYR A 67 4.22 -0.37 8.46
N ASP A 68 3.37 -1.39 8.37
CA ASP A 68 3.71 -2.72 7.88
C ASP A 68 3.69 -2.80 6.34
N LEU A 69 3.00 -1.85 5.70
CA LEU A 69 2.76 -1.83 4.26
C LEU A 69 2.79 -0.41 3.70
N VAL A 70 3.58 -0.20 2.66
CA VAL A 70 3.67 1.04 1.88
C VAL A 70 3.18 0.79 0.47
N LEU A 71 2.16 1.53 0.07
CA LEU A 71 1.69 1.57 -1.31
C LEU A 71 2.12 2.91 -1.92
N GLY A 72 3.04 2.91 -2.87
CA GLY A 72 3.53 4.15 -3.44
C GLY A 72 4.58 3.97 -4.52
N SER A 73 5.60 4.82 -4.49
CA SER A 73 6.75 4.73 -5.38
C SER A 73 7.97 4.17 -4.64
N SER A 74 9.04 3.91 -5.38
CA SER A 74 10.30 3.44 -4.78
C SER A 74 10.96 4.46 -3.86
N TYR A 75 10.52 5.73 -3.85
CA TYR A 75 10.99 6.70 -2.87
C TYR A 75 10.46 6.40 -1.47
N GLU A 76 9.14 6.21 -1.33
CA GLU A 76 8.52 5.90 -0.04
C GLU A 76 8.99 4.54 0.49
N ALA A 77 9.18 3.56 -0.39
CA ALA A 77 9.76 2.26 -0.03
C ALA A 77 11.16 2.36 0.59
N ARG A 78 11.96 3.37 0.20
CA ARG A 78 13.30 3.59 0.76
C ARG A 78 13.26 4.30 2.11
N ILE A 79 12.22 5.08 2.37
CA ILE A 79 12.02 5.76 3.66
C ILE A 79 11.62 4.72 4.72
N LEU A 80 10.82 3.72 4.33
CA LEU A 80 10.32 2.65 5.20
C LEU A 80 10.82 1.27 4.72
N PRO A 81 12.11 0.95 4.93
CA PRO A 81 12.72 -0.27 4.39
C PRO A 81 12.16 -1.57 5.00
N ASP A 82 11.60 -1.49 6.22
CA ASP A 82 11.06 -2.63 6.96
C ASP A 82 9.58 -2.90 6.64
N ALA A 83 8.93 -2.01 5.88
CA ALA A 83 7.54 -2.18 5.47
C ALA A 83 7.44 -2.96 4.15
N ALA A 84 6.42 -3.82 4.03
CA ALA A 84 6.08 -4.44 2.75
C ALA A 84 5.82 -3.34 1.71
N PHE A 85 6.21 -3.56 0.45
CA PHE A 85 6.13 -2.53 -0.58
C PHE A 85 5.28 -2.97 -1.77
N ILE A 86 4.40 -2.07 -2.22
CA ILE A 86 3.66 -2.19 -3.46
C ILE A 86 3.87 -0.93 -4.30
N GLY A 87 4.53 -1.11 -5.45
CA GLY A 87 4.65 -0.08 -6.48
C GLY A 87 3.33 0.15 -7.21
N ILE A 88 2.62 1.23 -6.83
CA ILE A 88 1.38 1.68 -7.48
C ILE A 88 1.53 3.06 -8.11
N THR A 89 2.61 3.76 -7.78
CA THR A 89 2.89 5.12 -8.28
C THR A 89 4.30 5.16 -8.87
N PRO A 90 4.49 5.72 -10.07
CA PRO A 90 5.83 5.94 -10.60
C PRO A 90 6.65 6.88 -9.70
N PRO A 91 7.99 6.71 -9.64
CA PRO A 91 8.75 5.60 -10.24
C PRO A 91 8.68 4.30 -9.42
N ASP A 92 8.49 3.16 -10.09
CA ASP A 92 8.66 1.82 -9.51
C ASP A 92 9.94 1.20 -10.07
N ARG A 93 11.04 1.28 -9.30
CA ARG A 93 12.36 0.75 -9.62
C ARG A 93 12.59 -0.66 -9.09
N GLY A 94 11.63 -1.21 -8.34
CA GLY A 94 11.78 -2.50 -7.66
C GLY A 94 11.37 -3.70 -8.49
N ARG A 95 10.75 -3.48 -9.66
CA ARG A 95 10.08 -4.55 -10.40
C ARG A 95 10.04 -4.31 -11.91
N VAL A 96 10.29 -5.36 -12.67
CA VAL A 96 10.01 -5.43 -14.11
C VAL A 96 8.57 -5.91 -14.30
N SER A 97 7.77 -5.22 -15.12
CA SER A 97 6.42 -5.66 -15.48
C SER A 97 6.39 -6.08 -16.95
N LEU A 98 6.08 -7.35 -17.22
CA LEU A 98 5.97 -7.89 -18.58
C LEU A 98 4.56 -7.77 -19.18
N GLY A 99 3.58 -7.34 -18.38
CA GLY A 99 2.18 -7.18 -18.78
C GLY A 99 1.48 -6.02 -18.08
N THR A 100 0.29 -5.69 -18.57
CA THR A 100 -0.61 -4.69 -17.99
C THR A 100 -1.22 -5.19 -16.69
N ARG A 101 -1.25 -4.35 -15.65
CA ARG A 101 -2.01 -4.66 -14.42
C ARG A 101 -3.38 -4.02 -14.51
N PRO A 102 -4.47 -4.79 -14.62
CA PRO A 102 -5.79 -4.20 -14.48
C PRO A 102 -5.88 -3.60 -13.07
N LEU A 103 -6.39 -2.37 -12.98
CA LEU A 103 -6.59 -1.67 -11.72
C LEU A 103 -8.06 -1.35 -11.45
N ALA A 104 -8.93 -1.59 -12.43
CA ALA A 104 -10.36 -1.34 -12.33
C ALA A 104 -11.15 -2.59 -12.73
N GLY A 105 -12.41 -2.65 -12.28
CA GLY A 105 -13.28 -3.81 -12.49
C GLY A 105 -12.90 -5.01 -11.63
N ILE A 106 -13.52 -6.15 -11.89
CA ILE A 106 -13.37 -7.37 -11.08
C ILE A 106 -11.92 -7.86 -11.09
N GLU A 107 -11.30 -7.93 -12.27
CA GLU A 107 -9.91 -8.36 -12.41
C GLU A 107 -8.94 -7.41 -11.70
N GLY A 108 -9.19 -6.10 -11.76
CA GLY A 108 -8.38 -5.12 -11.06
C GLY A 108 -8.45 -5.24 -9.54
N THR A 109 -9.65 -5.46 -9.01
CA THR A 109 -9.88 -5.75 -7.58
C THR A 109 -9.14 -7.01 -7.14
N LEU A 110 -9.26 -8.11 -7.89
CA LEU A 110 -8.58 -9.37 -7.57
C LEU A 110 -7.06 -9.21 -7.63
N THR A 111 -6.55 -8.51 -8.65
CA THR A 111 -5.12 -8.21 -8.80
C THR A 111 -4.61 -7.35 -7.63
N ALA A 112 -5.39 -6.36 -7.18
CA ALA A 112 -5.02 -5.50 -6.04
C ALA A 112 -4.97 -6.31 -4.72
N VAL A 113 -5.95 -7.17 -4.48
CA VAL A 113 -5.96 -8.06 -3.31
C VAL A 113 -4.76 -9.01 -3.34
N GLU A 114 -4.47 -9.61 -4.50
CA GLU A 114 -3.31 -10.48 -4.69
C GLU A 114 -1.99 -9.74 -4.44
N MET A 115 -1.87 -8.50 -4.94
CA MET A 115 -0.69 -7.65 -4.71
C MET A 115 -0.43 -7.41 -3.22
N VAL A 116 -1.48 -7.12 -2.44
CA VAL A 116 -1.37 -6.92 -0.99
C VAL A 116 -0.95 -8.21 -0.28
N LEU A 117 -1.60 -9.32 -0.59
CA LEU A 117 -1.27 -10.62 0.01
C LEU A 117 0.18 -11.02 -0.25
N ASN A 118 0.62 -10.93 -1.51
CA ASN A 118 1.98 -11.30 -1.89
C ASN A 118 3.02 -10.39 -1.24
N ALA A 119 2.78 -9.08 -1.18
CA ALA A 119 3.70 -8.15 -0.51
C ALA A 119 3.87 -8.47 0.98
N CYS A 120 2.77 -8.72 1.70
CA CYS A 120 2.82 -9.09 3.11
C CYS A 120 3.48 -10.47 3.33
N LEU A 121 3.24 -11.44 2.45
CA LEU A 121 3.86 -12.76 2.53
C LEU A 121 5.37 -12.71 2.27
N ASP A 122 5.81 -11.92 1.29
CA ASP A 122 7.23 -11.78 0.98
C ASP A 122 7.98 -11.06 2.10
N MET A 123 7.36 -10.08 2.76
CA MET A 123 7.95 -9.45 3.94
C MET A 123 8.06 -10.42 5.13
N LYS A 124 7.04 -11.27 5.35
CA LYS A 124 7.11 -12.36 6.34
C LYS A 124 8.28 -13.30 6.11
N LYS A 125 8.52 -13.70 4.86
CA LYS A 125 9.65 -14.58 4.50
C LYS A 125 11.01 -13.92 4.75
N LYS A 126 11.12 -12.60 4.57
CA LYS A 126 12.35 -11.84 4.83
C LYS A 126 12.68 -11.70 6.32
N GLY A 127 11.81 -12.14 7.23
CA GLY A 127 12.04 -12.06 8.67
C GLY A 127 11.80 -10.66 9.27
N GLY A 128 11.35 -9.69 8.48
CA GLY A 128 11.06 -8.32 8.94
C GLY A 128 9.67 -8.17 9.59
N TYR A 129 8.77 -9.12 9.40
CA TYR A 129 7.40 -9.05 9.91
C TYR A 129 7.25 -9.79 11.25
N SER A 130 7.20 -9.04 12.35
CA SER A 130 6.60 -9.48 13.61
C SER A 130 5.27 -8.75 13.75
N PRO A 131 4.10 -9.40 13.59
CA PRO A 131 2.83 -8.72 13.85
C PRO A 131 2.83 -8.29 15.32
N ARG A 132 2.90 -6.98 15.57
CA ARG A 132 2.82 -6.45 16.93
C ARG A 132 1.38 -6.64 17.39
N ARG A 133 1.18 -7.59 18.30
CA ARG A 133 -0.04 -7.70 19.11
C ARG A 133 -0.22 -6.37 19.84
N ARG A 134 -1.22 -5.57 19.42
CA ARG A 134 -1.76 -4.50 20.26
C ARG A 134 -2.66 -5.10 21.32
#